data_AF-A0A835X4R2-F1
#
_entry.id   AF-A0A835X4R2-F1
#
_cell.length_a   1.000
_cell.length_b   1.000
_cell.length_c   1.000
_cell.angle_alpha   90.00
_cell.angle_beta   90.00
_cell.angle_gamma   90.00
#
_symmetry.space_group_name_H-M   'P 1'
#
loop_
_entity.id
_entity.type
_entity.pdbx_description
1 polymer ?
#
loop_
_entity_poly.entity_id
_entity_poly.type
_entity_poly.pdbx_seq_one_letter_code
_entity_poly.pdbx_strand_id
1 'polypeptide(L)'
;MVKKKTNKVKRSKTQSQPNSMLLKKISSISDSTKLLSKEVKGMTKIFTENQKILISLKNMIDGLGTALSEIQKQSKQIRIIEEDTQKLFVGFRQAKKQSNLIEKINEQTNRLQERVNKVDQKQESLLDSNQLMQSVRGSLDSIRNNTKMIMRVSDRIDSVQNEVTKVTSTKDESFAKMTSEIRNVGTELDSLGKKTDSFTAATNNIRNIQEEFTNFKENVVGKTIKLDEKISDLTELLNRNTQSVAESNKKTHEIHQGLQELTNITHKTSENTSREVLGLLRLSEHQSNIRMHSESEYGNTDDLEKMVSLTVEMVNLFDKLSIETEKKMPLPQEVKRWAVSKTLDAADKWEIRFSDVFRILVNELGRDLLKESLRVQQVKDLFGIRAVDEIRQELDIS
;
A
#
# COMPACT_ATOMS: atom_id res chain seq x y z
N MET A 1 -31.36 129.13 -49.32
CA MET A 1 -31.08 127.89 -50.09
C MET A 1 -29.88 127.16 -49.47
N VAL A 2 -30.13 125.94 -49.03
CA VAL A 2 -29.27 124.73 -49.05
C VAL A 2 -27.75 124.93 -49.22
N LYS A 3 -26.94 124.58 -48.22
CA LYS A 3 -26.14 123.33 -48.16
C LYS A 3 -25.17 123.33 -46.96
N LYS A 4 -25.23 122.23 -46.22
CA LYS A 4 -24.47 121.86 -45.01
C LYS A 4 -22.95 121.92 -45.22
N LYS A 5 -22.27 122.55 -44.26
CA LYS A 5 -20.84 122.35 -44.00
C LYS A 5 -20.60 121.00 -43.33
N THR A 6 -19.51 120.39 -43.78
CA THR A 6 -18.87 119.15 -43.33
C THR A 6 -18.28 119.28 -41.94
N ASN A 7 -18.37 118.21 -41.14
CA ASN A 7 -17.38 117.94 -40.11
C ASN A 7 -17.09 116.43 -40.00
N LYS A 8 -15.79 116.11 -39.93
CA LYS A 8 -15.18 114.77 -39.93
C LYS A 8 -15.48 114.02 -38.63
N VAL A 9 -15.78 112.71 -38.74
CA VAL A 9 -15.41 111.72 -37.71
C VAL A 9 -14.87 110.47 -38.41
N LYS A 10 -13.60 110.15 -38.13
CA LYS A 10 -12.96 108.86 -38.43
C LYS A 10 -13.68 107.74 -37.69
N ARG A 11 -13.97 106.63 -38.36
CA ARG A 11 -13.91 105.30 -37.74
C ARG A 11 -13.61 104.22 -38.78
N SER A 12 -12.54 103.50 -38.46
CA SER A 12 -11.93 102.38 -39.15
C SER A 12 -12.86 101.18 -39.25
N LYS A 13 -12.67 100.41 -40.32
CA LYS A 13 -13.30 99.10 -40.58
C LYS A 13 -13.15 98.17 -39.37
N THR A 14 -14.25 97.82 -38.72
CA THR A 14 -14.30 96.71 -37.77
C THR A 14 -14.56 95.43 -38.56
N GLN A 15 -13.58 94.53 -38.51
CA GLN A 15 -13.62 93.19 -39.05
C GLN A 15 -14.70 92.39 -38.30
N SER A 16 -15.74 91.96 -39.01
CA SER A 16 -16.69 90.96 -38.54
C SER A 16 -15.95 89.65 -38.29
N GLN A 17 -15.95 89.11 -37.06
CA GLN A 17 -16.00 87.66 -36.76
C GLN A 17 -16.35 87.38 -35.28
N PRO A 18 -17.62 87.10 -34.93
CA PRO A 18 -17.99 86.41 -33.68
C PRO A 18 -18.10 84.88 -33.86
N ASN A 19 -18.26 84.39 -35.09
CA ASN A 19 -18.61 82.98 -35.36
C ASN A 19 -17.42 82.00 -35.35
N SER A 20 -16.20 82.44 -35.66
CA SER A 20 -15.03 81.54 -35.73
C SER A 20 -14.57 81.06 -34.35
N MET A 21 -14.73 81.87 -33.31
CA MET A 21 -14.35 81.51 -31.94
C MET A 21 -15.34 80.52 -31.30
N LEU A 22 -16.63 80.64 -31.60
CA LEU A 22 -17.67 79.68 -31.19
C LEU A 22 -17.49 78.33 -31.89
N LEU A 23 -17.18 78.33 -33.20
CA LEU A 23 -16.86 77.11 -33.96
C LEU A 23 -15.62 76.39 -33.41
N LYS A 24 -14.58 77.12 -33.00
CA LYS A 24 -13.40 76.54 -32.32
C LYS A 24 -13.73 75.96 -30.95
N LYS A 25 -14.57 76.61 -30.15
CA LYS A 25 -15.03 76.05 -28.86
C LYS A 25 -15.88 74.79 -29.07
N ILE A 26 -16.81 74.79 -30.03
CA ILE A 26 -17.66 73.64 -30.35
C ILE A 26 -16.83 72.45 -30.86
N SER A 27 -15.82 72.69 -31.70
CA SER A 27 -14.88 71.63 -32.14
C SER A 27 -14.04 71.10 -30.98
N SER A 28 -13.50 71.96 -30.12
CA SER A 28 -12.74 71.51 -28.94
C SER A 28 -13.58 70.70 -27.94
N ILE A 29 -14.87 71.04 -27.77
CA ILE A 29 -15.82 70.28 -26.95
C ILE A 29 -16.13 68.93 -27.62
N SER A 30 -16.30 68.91 -28.94
CA SER A 30 -16.50 67.67 -29.71
C SER A 30 -15.30 66.73 -29.56
N ASP A 31 -14.08 67.25 -29.69
CA ASP A 31 -12.87 66.45 -29.56
C ASP A 31 -12.65 65.97 -28.12
N SER A 32 -12.95 66.80 -27.12
CA SER A 32 -12.94 66.39 -25.71
C SER A 32 -13.97 65.30 -25.42
N THR A 33 -15.16 65.38 -26.02
CA THR A 33 -16.21 64.36 -25.89
C THR A 33 -15.81 63.04 -26.56
N LYS A 34 -15.13 63.10 -27.71
CA LYS A 34 -14.56 61.92 -28.38
C LYS A 34 -13.45 61.27 -27.54
N LEU A 35 -12.60 62.09 -26.92
CA LEU A 35 -11.53 61.63 -26.03
C LEU A 35 -12.11 60.93 -24.80
N LEU A 36 -13.08 61.57 -24.13
CA LEU A 36 -13.81 60.97 -23.02
C LEU A 36 -14.51 59.68 -23.44
N SER A 37 -15.10 59.62 -24.63
CA SER A 37 -15.73 58.39 -25.15
C SER A 37 -14.72 57.26 -25.37
N LYS A 38 -13.50 57.57 -25.86
CA LYS A 38 -12.42 56.59 -25.98
C LYS A 38 -11.94 56.11 -24.60
N GLU A 39 -11.83 57.01 -23.65
CA GLU A 39 -11.39 56.71 -22.28
C GLU A 39 -12.43 55.87 -21.53
N VAL A 40 -13.72 56.19 -21.66
CA VAL A 40 -14.84 55.37 -21.15
C VAL A 40 -14.83 53.98 -21.78
N LYS A 41 -14.56 53.85 -23.09
CA LYS A 41 -14.37 52.53 -23.72
C LYS A 41 -13.17 51.77 -23.17
N GLY A 42 -12.07 52.47 -22.90
CA GLY A 42 -10.89 51.93 -22.22
C GLY A 42 -11.23 51.40 -20.83
N MET A 43 -11.93 52.20 -20.02
CA MET A 43 -12.43 51.81 -18.70
C MET A 43 -13.36 50.59 -18.76
N THR A 44 -14.31 50.55 -19.71
CA THR A 44 -15.20 49.39 -19.87
C THR A 44 -14.39 48.13 -20.19
N LYS A 45 -13.36 48.24 -21.04
CA LYS A 45 -12.48 47.11 -21.36
C LYS A 45 -11.74 46.59 -20.12
N ILE A 46 -11.16 47.50 -19.33
CA ILE A 46 -10.50 47.17 -18.06
C ILE A 46 -11.49 46.49 -17.10
N PHE A 47 -12.73 46.98 -17.02
CA PHE A 47 -13.76 46.38 -16.16
C PHE A 47 -14.10 44.95 -16.58
N THR A 48 -14.20 44.68 -17.89
CA THR A 48 -14.43 43.32 -18.39
C THR A 48 -13.23 42.39 -18.16
N GLU A 49 -12.01 42.92 -18.22
CA GLU A 49 -10.78 42.16 -17.91
C GLU A 49 -10.72 41.82 -16.41
N ASN A 50 -11.00 42.78 -15.55
CA ASN A 50 -11.09 42.57 -14.11
C ASN A 50 -12.17 41.54 -13.74
N GLN A 51 -13.31 41.52 -14.43
CA GLN A 51 -14.31 40.45 -14.25
C GLN A 51 -13.77 39.07 -14.63
N LYS A 52 -13.01 38.95 -15.73
CA LYS A 52 -12.38 37.67 -16.10
C LYS A 52 -11.38 37.19 -15.05
N ILE A 53 -10.57 38.10 -14.51
CA ILE A 53 -9.62 37.81 -13.43
C ILE A 53 -10.37 37.32 -12.19
N LEU A 54 -11.45 37.99 -11.79
CA LEU A 54 -12.27 37.58 -10.65
C LEU A 54 -12.90 36.20 -10.85
N ILE A 55 -13.37 35.88 -12.05
CA ILE A 55 -13.90 34.54 -12.38
C ILE A 55 -12.80 33.48 -12.28
N SER A 56 -11.60 33.78 -12.78
CA SER A 56 -10.45 32.88 -12.66
C SER A 56 -10.04 32.64 -11.21
N LEU A 57 -10.00 33.69 -10.38
CA LEU A 57 -9.75 33.58 -8.95
C LEU A 57 -10.81 32.74 -8.24
N LYS A 58 -12.09 32.91 -8.59
CA LYS A 58 -13.18 32.08 -8.05
C LYS A 58 -12.97 30.61 -8.41
N ASN A 59 -12.69 30.29 -9.67
CA ASN A 59 -12.46 28.92 -10.10
C ASN A 59 -11.24 28.30 -9.39
N MET A 60 -10.20 29.09 -9.14
CA MET A 60 -9.02 28.66 -8.39
C MET A 60 -9.35 28.40 -6.90
N ILE A 61 -10.17 29.25 -6.27
CA ILE A 61 -10.66 29.03 -4.90
C ILE A 61 -11.54 27.77 -4.83
N ASP A 62 -12.41 27.55 -5.80
CA ASP A 62 -13.25 26.35 -5.89
C ASP A 62 -12.37 25.08 -6.07
N GLY A 63 -11.31 25.18 -6.88
CA GLY A 63 -10.31 24.12 -7.04
C GLY A 63 -9.55 23.82 -5.74
N LEU A 64 -9.09 24.86 -5.03
CA LEU A 64 -8.44 24.73 -3.72
C LEU A 64 -9.38 24.15 -2.67
N GLY A 65 -10.66 24.54 -2.67
CA GLY A 65 -11.68 23.96 -1.77
C GLY A 65 -11.87 22.46 -2.01
N THR A 66 -11.85 22.03 -3.28
CA THR A 66 -11.93 20.62 -3.66
C THR A 66 -10.70 19.85 -3.18
N ALA A 67 -9.50 20.35 -3.47
CA ALA A 67 -8.25 19.76 -3.03
C ALA A 67 -8.15 19.66 -1.49
N LEU A 68 -8.60 20.69 -0.77
CA LEU A 68 -8.65 20.68 0.70
C LEU A 68 -9.60 19.59 1.23
N SER A 69 -10.75 19.39 0.59
CA SER A 69 -11.69 18.33 0.94
C SER A 69 -11.08 16.93 0.74
N GLU A 70 -10.34 16.73 -0.35
CA GLU A 70 -9.64 15.47 -0.62
C GLU A 70 -8.52 15.22 0.41
N ILE A 71 -7.70 16.23 0.74
CA ILE A 71 -6.67 16.14 1.78
C ILE A 71 -7.30 15.77 3.14
N GLN A 72 -8.44 16.37 3.49
CA GLN A 72 -9.15 16.03 4.72
C GLN A 72 -9.68 14.58 4.72
N LYS A 73 -10.18 14.08 3.59
CA LYS A 73 -10.60 12.67 3.47
C LYS A 73 -9.41 11.71 3.59
N GLN A 74 -8.31 12.01 2.92
CA GLN A 74 -7.08 11.22 2.99
C GLN A 74 -6.51 11.19 4.40
N SER A 75 -6.48 12.34 5.10
CA SER A 75 -6.05 12.42 6.51
C SER A 75 -6.87 11.49 7.43
N LYS A 76 -8.19 11.40 7.23
CA LYS A 76 -9.03 10.46 7.97
C LYS A 76 -8.69 9.00 7.65
N GLN A 77 -8.42 8.67 6.39
CA GLN A 77 -8.00 7.32 6.00
C GLN A 77 -6.64 6.94 6.61
N ILE A 78 -5.67 7.87 6.59
CA ILE A 78 -4.36 7.67 7.22
C ILE A 78 -4.53 7.36 8.71
N ARG A 79 -5.40 8.10 9.41
CA ARG A 79 -5.67 7.85 10.83
C ARG A 79 -6.23 6.45 11.10
N ILE A 80 -7.11 5.94 10.22
CA ILE A 80 -7.65 4.58 10.32
C ILE A 80 -6.53 3.55 10.08
N ILE A 81 -5.70 3.77 9.06
CA ILE A 81 -4.57 2.88 8.75
C ILE A 81 -3.56 2.85 9.90
N GLU A 82 -3.27 3.99 10.53
CA GLU A 82 -2.41 4.06 11.72
C GLU A 82 -2.99 3.26 12.89
N GLU A 83 -4.30 3.39 13.14
CA GLU A 83 -4.98 2.64 14.20
C GLU A 83 -4.95 1.12 13.94
N ASP A 84 -5.20 0.70 12.70
CA ASP A 84 -5.13 -0.70 12.29
C ASP A 84 -3.69 -1.25 12.37
N THR A 85 -2.70 -0.43 12.03
CA THR A 85 -1.28 -0.80 12.17
C THR A 85 -0.90 -1.00 13.64
N GLN A 86 -1.41 -0.16 14.54
CA GLN A 86 -1.21 -0.34 15.97
C GLN A 86 -1.88 -1.62 16.48
N LYS A 87 -3.13 -1.91 16.06
CA LYS A 87 -3.82 -3.16 16.39
C LYS A 87 -3.07 -4.38 15.87
N LEU A 88 -2.56 -4.34 14.64
CA LEU A 88 -1.71 -5.38 14.07
C LEU A 88 -0.43 -5.59 14.87
N PHE A 89 0.21 -4.52 15.33
CA PHE A 89 1.43 -4.64 16.14
C PHE A 89 1.15 -5.28 17.51
N VAL A 90 0.02 -4.95 18.14
CA VAL A 90 -0.44 -5.63 19.36
C VAL A 90 -0.75 -7.10 19.10
N GLY A 91 -1.47 -7.41 18.02
CA GLY A 91 -1.74 -8.77 17.58
C GLY A 91 -0.47 -9.58 17.31
N PHE A 92 0.51 -8.98 16.65
CA PHE A 92 1.81 -9.58 16.37
C PHE A 92 2.59 -9.88 17.65
N ARG A 93 2.61 -8.95 18.61
CA ARG A 93 3.21 -9.20 19.94
C ARG A 93 2.52 -10.37 20.66
N GLN A 94 1.21 -10.50 20.53
CA GLN A 94 0.46 -11.60 21.12
C GLN A 94 0.75 -12.94 20.42
N ALA A 95 0.80 -12.97 19.09
CA ALA A 95 1.19 -14.14 18.31
C ALA A 95 2.62 -14.59 18.65
N LYS A 96 3.55 -13.64 18.83
CA LYS A 96 4.92 -13.94 19.28
C LYS A 96 4.94 -14.57 20.68
N LYS A 97 4.10 -14.13 21.62
CA LYS A 97 3.94 -14.78 22.92
C LYS A 97 3.36 -16.20 22.80
N GLN A 98 2.44 -16.42 21.86
CA GLN A 98 1.88 -17.74 21.57
C GLN A 98 2.87 -18.68 20.85
N SER A 99 3.90 -18.15 20.18
CA SER A 99 4.96 -18.99 19.59
C SER A 99 5.67 -19.86 20.64
N ASN A 100 5.89 -19.33 21.85
CA ASN A 100 6.46 -20.11 22.95
C ASN A 100 5.50 -21.22 23.43
N LEU A 101 4.20 -21.08 23.19
CA LEU A 101 3.19 -22.10 23.46
C LEU A 101 3.27 -23.22 22.43
N ILE A 102 3.52 -22.89 21.15
CA ILE A 102 3.75 -23.89 20.09
C ILE A 102 4.98 -24.73 20.41
N GLU A 103 6.07 -24.11 20.86
CA GLU A 103 7.29 -24.82 21.26
C GLU A 103 7.03 -25.79 22.43
N LYS A 104 6.29 -25.34 23.45
CA LYS A 104 5.86 -26.20 24.57
C LYS A 104 4.93 -27.33 24.16
N ILE A 105 3.98 -27.07 23.25
CA ILE A 105 3.08 -28.10 22.70
C ILE A 105 3.91 -29.14 21.93
N ASN A 106 4.84 -28.68 21.09
CA ASN A 106 5.71 -29.58 20.32
C ASN A 106 6.53 -30.50 21.23
N GLU A 107 7.08 -29.96 22.33
CA GLU A 107 7.82 -30.79 23.29
C GLU A 107 6.91 -31.78 24.05
N GLN A 108 5.68 -31.39 24.38
CA GLN A 108 4.69 -32.30 24.97
C GLN A 108 4.28 -33.40 23.99
N THR A 109 4.06 -33.07 22.71
CA THR A 109 3.73 -34.04 21.65
C THR A 109 4.85 -35.06 21.47
N ASN A 110 6.12 -34.62 21.44
CA ASN A 110 7.26 -35.53 21.36
C ASN A 110 7.32 -36.50 22.55
N ARG A 111 7.10 -36.01 23.77
CA ARG A 111 7.04 -36.85 24.98
C ARG A 111 5.85 -37.83 24.95
N LEU A 112 4.72 -37.42 24.37
CA LEU A 112 3.55 -38.29 24.21
C LEU A 112 3.84 -39.39 23.19
N GLN A 113 4.45 -39.05 22.04
CA GLN A 113 4.85 -40.02 21.02
C GLN A 113 5.80 -41.08 21.59
N GLU A 114 6.79 -40.66 22.40
CA GLU A 114 7.71 -41.59 23.04
C GLU A 114 7.01 -42.54 24.03
N ARG A 115 5.97 -42.04 24.73
CA ARG A 115 5.15 -42.87 25.62
C ARG A 115 4.24 -43.83 24.86
N VAL A 116 3.64 -43.40 23.74
CA VAL A 116 2.83 -44.27 22.87
C VAL A 116 3.68 -45.40 22.31
N ASN A 117 4.87 -45.10 21.79
CA ASN A 117 5.79 -46.13 21.30
C ASN A 117 6.19 -47.15 22.39
N LYS A 118 6.38 -46.70 23.64
CA LYS A 118 6.65 -47.59 24.79
C LYS A 118 5.44 -48.45 25.19
N VAL A 119 4.22 -47.98 24.93
CA VAL A 119 2.97 -48.74 25.16
C VAL A 119 2.79 -49.79 24.07
N ASP A 120 3.03 -49.45 22.80
CA ASP A 120 2.93 -50.40 21.68
C ASP A 120 3.91 -51.57 21.83
N GLN A 121 5.17 -51.29 22.21
CA GLN A 121 6.16 -52.35 22.50
C GLN A 121 5.74 -53.26 23.67
N LYS A 122 5.06 -52.71 24.68
CA LYS A 122 4.52 -53.52 25.79
C LYS A 122 3.27 -54.31 25.37
N GLN A 123 2.53 -53.85 24.38
CA GLN A 123 1.30 -54.51 23.92
C GLN A 123 1.56 -55.79 23.12
N GLU A 124 2.67 -55.89 22.39
CA GLU A 124 3.12 -57.16 21.79
C GLU A 124 3.38 -58.23 22.87
N SER A 125 3.95 -57.85 24.02
CA SER A 125 4.16 -58.77 25.15
C SER A 125 2.87 -59.20 25.87
N LEU A 126 1.75 -58.48 25.67
CA LEU A 126 0.46 -58.78 26.28
C LEU A 126 -0.36 -59.83 25.52
N LEU A 127 -0.09 -60.07 24.24
CA LEU A 127 -0.75 -61.12 23.46
C LEU A 127 -0.44 -62.51 24.02
N ASP A 128 0.80 -62.72 24.47
CA ASP A 128 1.26 -63.96 25.11
C ASP A 128 0.61 -64.19 26.48
N SER A 129 0.34 -63.09 27.22
CA SER A 129 -0.35 -63.14 28.51
C SER A 129 -1.79 -63.64 28.41
N ASN A 130 -2.49 -63.43 27.28
CA ASN A 130 -3.87 -63.91 27.10
C ASN A 130 -3.94 -65.43 26.89
N GLN A 131 -2.99 -66.01 26.14
CA GLN A 131 -2.90 -67.48 26.00
C GLN A 131 -2.55 -68.14 27.33
N LEU A 132 -1.63 -67.54 28.09
CA LEU A 132 -1.27 -67.99 29.43
C LEU A 132 -2.48 -67.93 30.37
N MET A 133 -3.30 -66.88 30.29
CA MET A 133 -4.54 -66.74 31.06
C MET A 133 -5.60 -67.78 30.70
N GLN A 134 -5.72 -68.14 29.41
CA GLN A 134 -6.64 -69.17 28.96
C GLN A 134 -6.22 -70.57 29.42
N SER A 135 -4.92 -70.86 29.41
CA SER A 135 -4.35 -72.11 29.94
C SER A 135 -4.48 -72.21 31.47
N VAL A 136 -4.26 -71.09 32.18
CA VAL A 136 -4.51 -70.99 33.63
C VAL A 136 -5.99 -71.24 33.94
N ARG A 137 -6.92 -70.69 33.15
CA ARG A 137 -8.37 -70.90 33.32
C ARG A 137 -8.78 -72.36 33.11
N GLY A 138 -8.26 -73.02 32.08
CA GLY A 138 -8.51 -74.45 31.85
C GLY A 138 -7.93 -75.36 32.94
N SER A 139 -6.75 -75.00 33.46
CA SER A 139 -6.15 -75.68 34.62
C SER A 139 -6.99 -75.48 35.89
N LEU A 140 -7.60 -74.31 36.06
CA LEU A 140 -8.46 -73.95 37.18
C LEU A 140 -9.75 -74.77 37.24
N ASP A 141 -10.43 -74.89 36.11
CA ASP A 141 -11.66 -75.68 36.01
C ASP A 141 -11.37 -77.17 36.30
N SER A 142 -10.21 -77.65 35.87
CA SER A 142 -9.71 -79.00 36.16
C SER A 142 -9.38 -79.19 37.66
N ILE A 143 -8.68 -78.24 38.29
CA ILE A 143 -8.40 -78.25 39.73
C ILE A 143 -9.71 -78.23 40.53
N ARG A 144 -10.68 -77.41 40.15
CA ARG A 144 -11.98 -77.33 40.82
C ARG A 144 -12.76 -78.63 40.71
N ASN A 145 -12.74 -79.27 39.55
CA ASN A 145 -13.39 -80.57 39.36
C ASN A 145 -12.72 -81.68 40.17
N ASN A 146 -11.39 -81.74 40.14
CA ASN A 146 -10.62 -82.70 40.93
C ASN A 146 -10.85 -82.48 42.43
N THR A 147 -10.95 -81.23 42.88
CA THR A 147 -11.26 -80.91 44.28
C THR A 147 -12.63 -81.42 44.70
N LYS A 148 -13.66 -81.28 43.86
CA LYS A 148 -14.98 -81.87 44.15
C LYS A 148 -14.93 -83.39 44.29
N MET A 149 -14.11 -84.08 43.48
CA MET A 149 -13.88 -85.50 43.65
C MET A 149 -13.14 -85.81 44.96
N ILE A 150 -12.10 -85.05 45.27
CA ILE A 150 -11.32 -85.19 46.50
C ILE A 150 -12.21 -85.02 47.74
N MET A 151 -13.08 -84.01 47.79
CA MET A 151 -14.05 -83.85 48.89
C MET A 151 -14.98 -85.06 49.03
N ARG A 152 -15.51 -85.58 47.92
CA ARG A 152 -16.33 -86.81 47.95
C ARG A 152 -15.55 -88.04 48.41
N VAL A 153 -14.26 -88.10 48.09
CA VAL A 153 -13.37 -89.17 48.57
C VAL A 153 -13.12 -89.00 50.07
N SER A 154 -12.90 -87.77 50.57
CA SER A 154 -12.83 -87.49 52.00
C SER A 154 -14.10 -87.94 52.73
N ASP A 155 -15.29 -87.56 52.24
CA ASP A 155 -16.57 -87.94 52.84
C ASP A 155 -16.74 -89.48 52.92
N ARG A 156 -16.30 -90.19 51.88
CA ARG A 156 -16.31 -91.66 51.85
C ARG A 156 -15.26 -92.26 52.78
N ILE A 157 -14.09 -91.65 52.90
CA ILE A 157 -13.04 -92.08 53.82
C ILE A 157 -13.51 -91.92 55.27
N ASP A 158 -14.16 -90.82 55.61
CA ASP A 158 -14.75 -90.61 56.95
C ASP A 158 -15.85 -91.65 57.23
N SER A 159 -16.67 -91.97 56.22
CA SER A 159 -17.67 -93.05 56.32
C SER A 159 -17.01 -94.43 56.54
N VAL A 160 -15.96 -94.76 55.77
CA VAL A 160 -15.22 -96.02 55.90
C VAL A 160 -14.52 -96.08 57.25
N GLN A 161 -13.94 -94.97 57.73
CA GLN A 161 -13.32 -94.89 59.05
C GLN A 161 -14.35 -95.20 60.14
N ASN A 162 -15.54 -94.61 60.05
CA ASN A 162 -16.62 -94.85 60.99
C ASN A 162 -17.10 -96.31 60.97
N GLU A 163 -17.22 -96.91 59.79
CA GLU A 163 -17.59 -98.32 59.64
C GLU A 163 -16.50 -99.28 60.16
N VAL A 164 -15.23 -99.05 59.83
CA VAL A 164 -14.09 -99.83 60.33
C VAL A 164 -14.04 -99.76 61.85
N THR A 165 -14.15 -98.55 62.42
CA THR A 165 -14.13 -98.33 63.88
C THR A 165 -15.30 -99.04 64.58
N LYS A 166 -16.46 -99.15 63.93
CA LYS A 166 -17.64 -99.86 64.44
C LYS A 166 -17.49 -101.39 64.39
N VAL A 167 -16.74 -101.93 63.43
CA VAL A 167 -16.51 -103.36 63.25
C VAL A 167 -15.33 -103.88 64.10
N THR A 168 -14.34 -103.04 64.42
CA THR A 168 -13.08 -103.44 65.07
C THR A 168 -13.06 -103.32 66.61
N SER A 169 -14.13 -103.70 67.31
CA SER A 169 -14.17 -103.71 68.79
C SER A 169 -13.19 -104.71 69.45
N THR A 170 -12.42 -105.46 68.66
CA THR A 170 -11.37 -106.41 69.09
C THR A 170 -9.99 -105.92 68.65
N LYS A 171 -9.09 -105.71 69.62
CA LYS A 171 -7.75 -105.13 69.47
C LYS A 171 -6.81 -106.01 68.63
N ASP A 172 -6.71 -105.76 67.34
CA ASP A 172 -5.62 -106.25 66.48
C ASP A 172 -4.71 -105.07 66.07
N GLU A 173 -3.39 -105.23 66.19
CA GLU A 173 -2.40 -104.15 65.96
C GLU A 173 -2.41 -103.65 64.51
N SER A 174 -2.73 -104.53 63.55
CA SER A 174 -2.79 -104.17 62.13
C SER A 174 -3.97 -103.23 61.81
N PHE A 175 -5.09 -103.34 62.53
CA PHE A 175 -6.24 -102.44 62.37
C PHE A 175 -5.99 -101.05 62.97
N ALA A 176 -5.31 -100.99 64.12
CA ALA A 176 -4.93 -99.71 64.71
C ALA A 176 -4.02 -98.90 63.79
N LYS A 177 -3.08 -99.58 63.11
CA LYS A 177 -2.21 -98.96 62.10
C LYS A 177 -3.01 -98.45 60.90
N MET A 178 -3.94 -99.24 60.35
CA MET A 178 -4.80 -98.82 59.24
C MET A 178 -5.68 -97.62 59.60
N THR A 179 -6.27 -97.58 60.80
CA THR A 179 -7.06 -96.42 61.26
C THR A 179 -6.19 -95.17 61.42
N SER A 180 -4.93 -95.32 61.84
CA SER A 180 -3.98 -94.19 61.93
C SER A 180 -3.57 -93.67 60.55
N GLU A 181 -3.37 -94.55 59.56
CA GLU A 181 -3.06 -94.16 58.18
C GLU A 181 -4.26 -93.47 57.52
N ILE A 182 -5.48 -93.98 57.72
CA ILE A 182 -6.73 -93.34 57.26
C ILE A 182 -6.88 -91.94 57.86
N ARG A 183 -6.59 -91.77 59.15
CA ARG A 183 -6.65 -90.48 59.82
C ARG A 183 -5.60 -89.50 59.27
N ASN A 184 -4.39 -89.97 58.99
CA ASN A 184 -3.36 -89.13 58.34
C ASN A 184 -3.81 -88.68 56.95
N VAL A 185 -4.38 -89.59 56.15
CA VAL A 185 -4.95 -89.26 54.83
C VAL A 185 -6.08 -88.23 54.96
N GLY A 186 -6.97 -88.37 55.95
CA GLY A 186 -8.02 -87.38 56.23
C GLY A 186 -7.46 -85.99 56.57
N THR A 187 -6.40 -85.92 57.39
CA THR A 187 -5.75 -84.63 57.72
C THR A 187 -5.02 -84.01 56.53
N GLU A 188 -4.40 -84.81 55.67
CA GLU A 188 -3.78 -84.33 54.44
C GLU A 188 -4.84 -83.82 53.45
N LEU A 189 -5.98 -84.50 53.34
CA LEU A 189 -7.11 -84.08 52.53
C LEU A 189 -7.74 -82.77 53.01
N ASP A 190 -7.90 -82.58 54.32
CA ASP A 190 -8.38 -81.31 54.90
C ASP A 190 -7.40 -80.16 54.61
N SER A 191 -6.09 -80.41 54.72
CA SER A 191 -5.07 -79.43 54.36
C SER A 191 -5.11 -79.07 52.86
N LEU A 192 -5.40 -80.04 51.99
CA LEU A 192 -5.54 -79.86 50.55
C LEU A 192 -6.83 -79.09 50.19
N GLY A 193 -7.92 -79.33 50.93
CA GLY A 193 -9.16 -78.54 50.84
C GLY A 193 -8.93 -77.06 51.15
N LYS A 194 -8.27 -76.76 52.28
CA LYS A 194 -7.91 -75.39 52.67
C LYS A 194 -7.01 -74.69 51.64
N LYS A 195 -6.04 -75.42 51.07
CA LYS A 195 -5.17 -74.90 50.01
C LYS A 195 -5.95 -74.60 48.72
N THR A 196 -7.01 -75.37 48.45
CA THR A 196 -7.90 -75.13 47.32
C THR A 196 -8.82 -73.93 47.52
N ASP A 197 -9.33 -73.72 48.73
CA ASP A 197 -10.13 -72.52 49.04
C ASP A 197 -9.29 -71.25 48.87
N SER A 198 -8.02 -71.28 49.33
CA SER A 198 -7.06 -70.21 49.07
C SER A 198 -6.81 -69.98 47.57
N PHE A 199 -6.71 -71.04 46.77
CA PHE A 199 -6.56 -70.95 45.32
C PHE A 199 -7.81 -70.37 44.64
N THR A 200 -9.00 -70.70 45.13
CA THR A 200 -10.27 -70.14 44.65
C THR A 200 -10.38 -68.65 44.98
N ALA A 201 -9.95 -68.23 46.17
CA ALA A 201 -9.90 -66.81 46.53
C ALA A 201 -8.91 -66.02 45.66
N ALA A 202 -7.71 -66.55 45.41
CA ALA A 202 -6.73 -65.95 44.51
C ALA A 202 -7.29 -65.82 43.07
N THR A 203 -8.07 -66.80 42.62
CA THR A 203 -8.73 -66.80 41.31
C THR A 203 -9.76 -65.68 41.18
N ASN A 204 -10.60 -65.47 42.20
CA ASN A 204 -11.58 -64.41 42.19
C ASN A 204 -10.91 -63.02 42.12
N ASN A 205 -9.77 -62.85 42.80
CA ASN A 205 -8.98 -61.62 42.68
C ASN A 205 -8.41 -61.43 41.27
N ILE A 206 -7.90 -62.50 40.64
CA ILE A 206 -7.42 -62.45 39.24
C ILE A 206 -8.56 -62.08 38.29
N ARG A 207 -9.77 -62.61 38.53
CA ARG A 207 -10.96 -62.28 37.72
C ARG A 207 -11.36 -60.81 37.86
N ASN A 208 -11.34 -60.26 39.07
CA ASN A 208 -11.60 -58.83 39.29
C ASN A 208 -10.54 -57.94 38.64
N ILE A 209 -9.26 -58.30 38.75
CA ILE A 209 -8.16 -57.58 38.09
C ILE A 209 -8.35 -57.60 36.56
N GLN A 210 -8.82 -58.72 36.00
CA GLN A 210 -9.11 -58.82 34.58
C GLN A 210 -10.25 -57.87 34.16
N GLU A 211 -11.31 -57.79 34.96
CA GLU A 211 -12.47 -56.91 34.71
C GLU A 211 -12.08 -55.42 34.79
N GLU A 212 -11.27 -55.05 35.79
CA GLU A 212 -10.68 -53.71 35.89
C GLU A 212 -9.73 -53.41 34.73
N PHE A 213 -8.92 -54.38 34.29
CA PHE A 213 -8.02 -54.21 33.16
C PHE A 213 -8.77 -54.04 31.84
N THR A 214 -9.89 -54.75 31.63
CA THR A 214 -10.75 -54.53 30.46
C THR A 214 -11.36 -53.14 30.47
N ASN A 215 -11.86 -52.67 31.62
CA ASN A 215 -12.40 -51.32 31.77
C ASN A 215 -11.32 -50.24 31.56
N PHE A 216 -10.09 -50.49 32.03
CA PHE A 216 -8.95 -49.61 31.79
C PHE A 216 -8.61 -49.54 30.29
N LYS A 217 -8.52 -50.69 29.62
CA LYS A 217 -8.25 -50.78 28.18
C LYS A 217 -9.30 -50.01 27.37
N GLU A 218 -10.59 -50.22 27.66
CA GLU A 218 -11.67 -49.54 26.96
C GLU A 218 -11.63 -48.01 27.15
N ASN A 219 -11.36 -47.54 28.37
CA ASN A 219 -11.19 -46.11 28.65
C ASN A 219 -9.97 -45.50 27.97
N VAL A 220 -8.84 -46.21 27.91
CA VAL A 220 -7.62 -45.74 27.25
C VAL A 220 -7.80 -45.71 25.74
N VAL A 221 -8.38 -46.75 25.15
CA VAL A 221 -8.68 -46.81 23.71
C VAL A 221 -9.67 -45.70 23.33
N GLY A 222 -10.74 -45.51 24.10
CA GLY A 222 -11.71 -44.44 23.84
C GLY A 222 -11.11 -43.03 23.96
N LYS A 223 -10.19 -42.79 24.90
CA LYS A 223 -9.45 -41.52 24.98
C LYS A 223 -8.44 -41.34 23.86
N THR A 224 -7.84 -42.42 23.37
CA THR A 224 -6.89 -42.40 22.24
C THR A 224 -7.59 -42.04 20.94
N ILE A 225 -8.76 -42.64 20.67
CA ILE A 225 -9.58 -42.32 19.49
C ILE A 225 -10.01 -40.84 19.51
N LYS A 226 -10.43 -40.31 20.66
CA LYS A 226 -10.76 -38.89 20.82
C LYS A 226 -9.55 -37.97 20.65
N LEU A 227 -8.35 -38.45 20.96
CA LEU A 227 -7.11 -37.72 20.74
C LEU A 227 -6.77 -37.67 19.25
N ASP A 228 -6.89 -38.79 18.54
CA ASP A 228 -6.68 -38.86 17.09
C ASP A 228 -7.66 -37.96 16.33
N GLU A 229 -8.94 -37.96 16.71
CA GLU A 229 -9.95 -37.08 16.12
C GLU A 229 -9.57 -35.59 16.30
N LYS A 230 -9.16 -35.20 17.51
CA LYS A 230 -8.68 -33.84 17.77
C LYS A 230 -7.40 -33.49 17.04
N ILE A 231 -6.49 -34.45 16.86
CA ILE A 231 -5.25 -34.27 16.09
C ILE A 231 -5.59 -34.08 14.60
N SER A 232 -6.57 -34.81 14.09
CA SER A 232 -7.09 -34.64 12.73
C SER A 232 -7.67 -33.23 12.52
N ASP A 233 -8.54 -32.77 13.41
CA ASP A 233 -9.11 -31.41 13.35
C ASP A 233 -8.02 -30.32 13.41
N LEU A 234 -7.02 -30.50 14.28
CA LEU A 234 -5.87 -29.60 14.37
C LEU A 234 -5.06 -29.60 13.08
N THR A 235 -4.88 -30.75 12.44
CA THR A 235 -4.16 -30.89 11.18
C THR A 235 -4.90 -30.17 10.05
N GLU A 236 -6.22 -30.29 9.99
CA GLU A 236 -7.04 -29.57 9.00
C GLU A 236 -6.97 -28.04 9.22
N LEU A 237 -7.08 -27.58 10.47
CA LEU A 237 -6.92 -26.17 10.80
C LEU A 237 -5.53 -25.63 10.44
N LEU A 238 -4.49 -26.44 10.65
CA LEU A 238 -3.11 -26.08 10.33
C LEU A 238 -2.89 -25.99 8.82
N ASN A 239 -3.47 -26.90 8.04
CA ASN A 239 -3.45 -26.84 6.57
C ASN A 239 -4.18 -25.60 6.04
N ARG A 240 -5.39 -25.31 6.55
CA ARG A 240 -6.15 -24.12 6.16
C ARG A 240 -5.41 -22.83 6.51
N ASN A 241 -4.77 -22.79 7.68
CA ASN A 241 -3.96 -21.65 8.09
C ASN A 241 -2.74 -21.48 7.18
N THR A 242 -2.04 -22.58 6.85
CA THR A 242 -0.88 -22.57 5.94
C THR A 242 -1.27 -22.04 4.55
N GLN A 243 -2.43 -22.45 4.03
CA GLN A 243 -2.97 -21.93 2.78
C GLN A 243 -3.29 -20.43 2.87
N SER A 244 -3.93 -19.99 3.96
CA SER A 244 -4.23 -18.57 4.18
C SER A 244 -2.97 -17.70 4.27
N VAL A 245 -1.91 -18.19 4.91
CA VAL A 245 -0.60 -17.52 4.97
C VAL A 245 0.03 -17.41 3.57
N ALA A 246 -0.05 -18.47 2.76
CA ALA A 246 0.46 -18.45 1.38
C ALA A 246 -0.28 -17.43 0.51
N GLU A 247 -1.62 -17.37 0.62
CA GLU A 247 -2.44 -16.38 -0.08
C GLU A 247 -2.15 -14.95 0.40
N SER A 248 -1.94 -14.75 1.71
CA SER A 248 -1.55 -13.45 2.26
C SER A 248 -0.20 -13.01 1.72
N ASN A 249 0.80 -13.90 1.70
CA ASN A 249 2.12 -13.59 1.15
C ASN A 249 2.05 -13.22 -0.34
N LYS A 250 1.21 -13.91 -1.12
CA LYS A 250 0.99 -13.58 -2.53
C LYS A 250 0.39 -12.18 -2.70
N LYS A 251 -0.68 -11.87 -1.96
CA LYS A 251 -1.29 -10.53 -1.98
C LYS A 251 -0.31 -9.44 -1.52
N THR A 252 0.50 -9.70 -0.51
CA THR A 252 1.54 -8.77 -0.06
C THR A 252 2.56 -8.50 -1.16
N HIS A 253 2.96 -9.52 -1.94
CA HIS A 253 3.87 -9.34 -3.07
C HIS A 253 3.25 -8.50 -4.19
N GLU A 254 1.99 -8.75 -4.54
CA GLU A 254 1.24 -7.94 -5.52
C GLU A 254 1.12 -6.47 -5.08
N ILE A 255 0.82 -6.22 -3.79
CA ILE A 255 0.77 -4.86 -3.22
C ILE A 255 2.16 -4.19 -3.29
N HIS A 256 3.23 -4.92 -2.95
CA HIS A 256 4.58 -4.38 -3.01
C HIS A 256 4.97 -3.97 -4.43
N GLN A 257 4.63 -4.80 -5.42
CA GLN A 257 4.86 -4.48 -6.83
C GLN A 257 4.06 -3.25 -7.26
N GLY A 258 2.77 -3.18 -6.92
CA GLY A 258 1.93 -2.01 -7.23
C GLY A 258 2.45 -0.71 -6.59
N LEU A 259 3.00 -0.79 -5.38
CA LEU A 259 3.65 0.34 -4.72
C LEU A 259 4.94 0.79 -5.42
N GLN A 260 5.75 -0.13 -5.94
CA GLN A 260 6.94 0.24 -6.72
C GLN A 260 6.56 0.90 -8.05
N GLU A 261 5.55 0.38 -8.74
CA GLU A 261 5.04 0.98 -9.98
C GLU A 261 4.48 2.39 -9.73
N LEU A 262 3.69 2.58 -8.67
CA LEU A 262 3.21 3.91 -8.25
C LEU A 262 4.37 4.85 -7.92
N THR A 263 5.37 4.38 -7.17
CA THR A 263 6.55 5.19 -6.82
C THR A 263 7.27 5.68 -8.08
N ASN A 264 7.46 4.80 -9.08
CA ASN A 264 8.10 5.15 -10.35
C ASN A 264 7.26 6.15 -11.17
N ILE A 265 5.93 5.98 -11.22
CA ILE A 265 5.02 6.90 -11.92
C ILE A 265 5.01 8.27 -11.23
N THR A 266 4.94 8.30 -9.90
CA THR A 266 4.95 9.53 -9.10
C THR A 266 6.26 10.29 -9.25
N HIS A 267 7.41 9.60 -9.23
CA HIS A 267 8.71 10.22 -9.47
C HIS A 267 8.80 10.84 -10.87
N LYS A 268 8.43 10.10 -11.92
CA LYS A 268 8.44 10.62 -13.29
C LYS A 268 7.49 11.81 -13.47
N THR A 269 6.31 11.75 -12.86
CA THR A 269 5.32 12.83 -12.94
C THR A 269 5.81 14.08 -12.20
N SER A 270 6.35 13.91 -10.99
CA SER A 270 6.92 15.01 -10.20
C SER A 270 8.11 15.67 -10.88
N GLU A 271 9.01 14.89 -11.47
CA GLU A 271 10.17 15.39 -12.21
C GLU A 271 9.76 16.17 -13.46
N ASN A 272 8.80 15.65 -14.24
CA ASN A 272 8.28 16.34 -15.41
C ASN A 272 7.54 17.63 -15.04
N THR A 273 6.65 17.61 -14.05
CA THR A 273 5.96 18.84 -13.61
C THR A 273 6.94 19.89 -13.08
N SER A 274 7.97 19.48 -12.34
CA SER A 274 9.00 20.41 -11.83
C SER A 274 9.78 21.06 -12.98
N ARG A 275 10.12 20.30 -14.02
CA ARG A 275 10.80 20.80 -15.23
C ARG A 275 9.90 21.71 -16.08
N GLU A 276 8.63 21.37 -16.24
CA GLU A 276 7.66 22.22 -16.94
C GLU A 276 7.45 23.57 -16.21
N VAL A 277 7.32 23.53 -14.88
CA VAL A 277 7.24 24.75 -14.05
C VAL A 277 8.52 25.57 -14.16
N LEU A 278 9.70 24.94 -14.15
CA LEU A 278 10.97 25.62 -14.35
C LEU A 278 11.05 26.29 -15.74
N GLY A 279 10.61 25.61 -16.79
CA GLY A 279 10.55 26.16 -18.15
C GLY A 279 9.62 27.38 -18.24
N LEU A 280 8.44 27.32 -17.63
CA LEU A 280 7.50 28.44 -17.58
C LEU A 280 8.05 29.63 -16.78
N LEU A 281 8.71 29.39 -15.66
CA LEU A 281 9.35 30.45 -14.86
C LEU A 281 10.46 31.15 -15.63
N ARG A 282 11.34 30.39 -16.30
CA ARG A 282 12.40 30.96 -17.14
C ARG A 282 11.84 31.75 -18.33
N LEU A 283 10.73 31.29 -18.91
CA LEU A 283 10.03 32.02 -19.96
C LEU A 283 9.45 33.34 -19.45
N SER A 284 8.83 33.32 -18.28
CA SER A 284 8.31 34.52 -17.62
C SER A 284 9.44 35.51 -17.30
N GLU A 285 10.56 35.03 -16.77
CA GLU A 285 11.76 35.82 -16.50
C GLU A 285 12.30 36.48 -17.78
N HIS A 286 12.45 35.71 -18.86
CA HIS A 286 12.88 36.23 -20.16
C HIS A 286 11.93 37.32 -20.69
N GLN A 287 10.63 37.05 -20.69
CA GLN A 287 9.62 38.03 -21.15
C GLN A 287 9.62 39.31 -20.31
N SER A 288 9.79 39.17 -18.98
CA SER A 288 9.88 40.31 -18.07
C SER A 288 11.12 41.15 -18.37
N ASN A 289 12.29 40.51 -18.56
CA ASN A 289 13.54 41.21 -18.85
C ASN A 289 13.49 41.95 -20.19
N ILE A 290 13.03 41.30 -21.27
CA ILE A 290 12.87 41.96 -22.59
C ILE A 290 11.90 43.13 -22.50
N ARG A 291 10.80 42.99 -21.75
CA ARG A 291 9.84 44.09 -21.56
C ARG A 291 10.47 45.26 -20.81
N MET A 292 11.13 45.00 -19.69
CA MET A 292 11.79 46.03 -18.87
C MET A 292 12.84 46.81 -19.67
N HIS A 293 13.64 46.13 -20.49
CA HIS A 293 14.60 46.80 -21.37
C HIS A 293 13.91 47.58 -22.50
N SER A 294 12.84 47.04 -23.11
CA SER A 294 12.12 47.71 -24.21
C SER A 294 11.29 48.93 -23.78
N GLU A 295 10.84 48.98 -22.51
CA GLU A 295 10.01 50.05 -21.98
C GLU A 295 10.83 51.27 -21.54
N SER A 296 12.17 51.15 -21.47
CA SER A 296 13.05 52.28 -21.15
C SER A 296 12.85 53.43 -22.15
N GLU A 297 12.77 54.66 -21.63
CA GLU A 297 12.62 55.87 -22.44
C GLU A 297 13.89 56.23 -23.22
N TYR A 298 15.05 55.73 -22.77
CA TYR A 298 16.35 55.92 -23.42
C TYR A 298 17.13 54.60 -23.39
N GLY A 299 17.79 54.25 -24.49
CA GLY A 299 18.64 53.07 -24.58
C GLY A 299 19.75 53.24 -25.59
N ASN A 300 20.86 52.53 -25.38
CA ASN A 300 22.02 52.53 -26.27
C ASN A 300 22.07 51.22 -27.09
N THR A 301 22.96 51.17 -28.08
CA THR A 301 23.25 49.92 -28.84
C THR A 301 23.62 48.75 -27.93
N ASP A 302 24.26 49.02 -26.78
CA ASP A 302 24.66 48.00 -25.81
C ASP A 302 23.45 47.34 -25.10
N ASP A 303 22.33 48.06 -24.98
CA ASP A 303 21.12 47.52 -24.37
C ASP A 303 20.33 46.68 -25.36
N LEU A 304 20.39 47.00 -26.66
CA LEU A 304 19.92 46.10 -27.72
C LEU A 304 20.76 44.81 -27.75
N GLU A 305 22.07 44.91 -27.63
CA GLU A 305 22.97 43.75 -27.59
C GLU A 305 22.65 42.83 -26.39
N LYS A 306 22.39 43.40 -25.20
CA LYS A 306 21.92 42.63 -24.03
C LYS A 306 20.57 41.97 -24.26
N MET A 307 19.61 42.66 -24.88
CA MET A 307 18.30 42.07 -25.19
C MET A 307 18.44 40.88 -26.15
N VAL A 308 19.28 41.00 -27.17
CA VAL A 308 19.53 39.93 -28.14
C VAL A 308 20.29 38.78 -27.49
N SER A 309 21.33 39.05 -26.67
CA SER A 309 22.06 38.04 -25.90
C SER A 309 21.13 37.25 -24.97
N LEU A 310 20.21 37.93 -24.27
CA LEU A 310 19.21 37.29 -23.42
C LEU A 310 18.26 36.38 -24.22
N THR A 311 17.95 36.71 -25.47
CA THR A 311 17.16 35.85 -26.37
C THR A 311 17.97 34.63 -26.82
N VAL A 312 19.26 34.79 -27.12
CA VAL A 312 20.16 33.68 -27.50
C VAL A 312 20.36 32.70 -26.34
N GLU A 313 20.62 33.21 -25.14
CA GLU A 313 20.78 32.39 -23.93
C GLU A 313 19.51 31.56 -23.65
N MET A 314 18.34 32.17 -23.82
CA MET A 314 17.06 31.51 -23.64
C MET A 314 16.82 30.40 -24.67
N VAL A 315 17.16 30.64 -25.94
CA VAL A 315 17.08 29.61 -27.00
C VAL A 315 18.01 28.44 -26.66
N ASN A 316 19.25 28.72 -26.25
CA ASN A 316 20.21 27.69 -25.87
C ASN A 316 19.79 26.89 -24.62
N LEU A 317 19.17 27.53 -23.64
CA LEU A 317 18.63 26.87 -22.45
C LEU A 317 17.47 25.93 -22.81
N PHE A 318 16.55 26.36 -23.68
CA PHE A 318 15.45 25.52 -24.13
C PHE A 318 15.91 24.38 -25.03
N ASP A 319 16.93 24.60 -25.87
CA ASP A 319 17.51 23.54 -26.68
C ASP A 319 18.24 22.50 -25.80
N LYS A 320 18.94 22.92 -24.74
CA LYS A 320 19.52 22.01 -23.74
C LYS A 320 18.45 21.22 -22.99
N LEU A 321 17.40 21.88 -22.51
CA LEU A 321 16.26 21.22 -21.85
C LEU A 321 15.54 20.25 -22.82
N SER A 322 15.44 20.60 -24.10
CA SER A 322 14.85 19.76 -25.15
C SER A 322 15.70 18.51 -25.44
N ILE A 323 17.02 18.62 -25.41
CA ILE A 323 17.94 17.48 -25.56
C ILE A 323 17.85 16.56 -24.34
N GLU A 324 17.85 17.13 -23.14
CA GLU A 324 17.80 16.37 -21.88
C GLU A 324 16.47 15.62 -21.67
N THR A 325 15.40 16.07 -22.30
CA THR A 325 14.06 15.50 -22.14
C THR A 325 13.68 14.51 -23.26
N GLU A 326 14.52 14.30 -24.28
CA GLU A 326 14.24 13.56 -25.54
C GLU A 326 12.96 13.99 -26.31
N LYS A 327 12.17 14.91 -25.74
CA LYS A 327 11.02 15.55 -26.34
C LYS A 327 11.45 16.89 -26.90
N LYS A 328 11.15 17.12 -28.18
CA LYS A 328 11.29 18.41 -28.85
C LYS A 328 10.51 19.48 -28.06
N MET A 329 11.19 20.21 -27.20
CA MET A 329 10.70 21.40 -26.52
C MET A 329 11.53 22.62 -26.96
N PRO A 330 11.66 22.89 -28.27
CA PRO A 330 12.31 24.12 -28.71
C PRO A 330 11.48 25.32 -28.23
N LEU A 331 12.15 26.45 -27.98
CA LEU A 331 11.47 27.68 -27.62
C LEU A 331 10.36 27.99 -28.64
N PRO A 332 9.10 28.26 -28.21
CA PRO A 332 8.01 28.54 -29.14
C PRO A 332 8.36 29.69 -30.09
N GLN A 333 8.06 29.50 -31.38
CA GLN A 333 8.41 30.47 -32.42
C GLN A 333 7.75 31.83 -32.20
N GLU A 334 6.60 31.85 -31.52
CA GLU A 334 5.89 33.04 -31.09
C GLU A 334 6.71 33.87 -30.10
N VAL A 335 7.45 33.22 -29.20
CA VAL A 335 8.31 33.90 -28.21
C VAL A 335 9.52 34.51 -28.91
N LYS A 336 10.13 33.78 -29.84
CA LYS A 336 11.24 34.29 -30.67
C LYS A 336 10.81 35.51 -31.48
N ARG A 337 9.66 35.41 -32.17
CA ARG A 337 9.06 36.51 -32.94
C ARG A 337 8.69 37.71 -32.08
N TRP A 338 8.16 37.46 -30.88
CA TRP A 338 7.79 38.51 -29.94
C TRP A 338 9.03 39.26 -29.42
N ALA A 339 10.10 38.54 -29.04
CA ALA A 339 11.33 39.15 -28.54
C ALA A 339 12.02 40.01 -29.63
N VAL A 340 12.14 39.49 -30.86
CA VAL A 340 12.70 40.24 -31.99
C VAL A 340 11.82 41.44 -32.35
N SER A 341 10.49 41.28 -32.35
CA SER A 341 9.53 42.37 -32.59
C SER A 341 9.68 43.49 -31.55
N LYS A 342 9.85 43.15 -30.27
CA LYS A 342 10.03 44.13 -29.19
C LYS A 342 11.39 44.83 -29.23
N THR A 343 12.43 44.11 -29.63
CA THR A 343 13.76 44.68 -29.84
C THR A 343 13.76 45.70 -30.98
N LEU A 344 13.03 45.43 -32.07
CA LEU A 344 12.85 46.37 -33.18
C LEU A 344 12.00 47.59 -32.80
N ASP A 345 10.93 47.41 -32.02
CA ASP A 345 10.12 48.52 -31.50
C ASP A 345 10.95 49.44 -30.58
N ALA A 346 11.84 48.87 -29.75
CA ALA A 346 12.73 49.63 -28.87
C ALA A 346 13.79 50.39 -29.68
N ALA A 347 14.34 49.77 -30.73
CA ALA A 347 15.31 50.41 -31.61
C ALA A 347 14.71 51.61 -32.37
N ASP A 348 13.46 51.51 -32.81
CA ASP A 348 12.72 52.61 -33.43
C ASP A 348 12.45 53.74 -32.42
N LYS A 349 11.99 53.39 -31.20
CA LYS A 349 11.77 54.35 -30.11
C LYS A 349 13.04 55.13 -29.73
N TRP A 350 14.20 54.49 -29.79
CA TRP A 350 15.50 55.11 -29.49
C TRP A 350 16.18 55.75 -30.71
N GLU A 351 15.50 55.81 -31.86
CA GLU A 351 15.99 56.36 -33.14
C GLU A 351 17.33 55.76 -33.59
N ILE A 352 17.58 54.48 -33.29
CA ILE A 352 18.81 53.79 -33.68
C ILE A 352 18.74 53.43 -35.18
N ARG A 353 19.83 53.66 -35.92
CA ARG A 353 19.91 53.35 -37.35
C ARG A 353 19.68 51.86 -37.58
N PHE A 354 18.78 51.53 -38.51
CA PHE A 354 18.44 50.16 -38.88
C PHE A 354 19.68 49.30 -39.21
N SER A 355 20.67 49.85 -39.89
CA SER A 355 21.90 49.12 -40.25
C SER A 355 22.73 48.66 -39.04
N ASP A 356 22.72 49.44 -37.95
CA ASP A 356 23.41 49.06 -36.70
C ASP A 356 22.61 47.99 -35.93
N VAL A 357 21.27 48.12 -35.91
CA VAL A 357 20.35 47.14 -35.30
C VAL A 357 20.41 45.80 -36.03
N PHE A 358 20.40 45.84 -37.36
CA PHE A 358 20.44 44.66 -38.22
C PHE A 358 21.77 43.92 -38.06
N ARG A 359 22.89 44.64 -37.96
CA ARG A 359 24.22 44.03 -37.69
C ARG A 359 24.24 43.30 -36.35
N ILE A 360 23.68 43.89 -35.29
CA ILE A 360 23.61 43.26 -33.96
C ILE A 360 22.74 41.99 -34.01
N LEU A 361 21.57 42.07 -34.65
CA LEU A 361 20.67 40.91 -34.80
C LEU A 361 21.28 39.77 -35.62
N VAL A 362 22.01 40.09 -36.71
CA VAL A 362 22.65 39.08 -37.55
C VAL A 362 23.85 38.44 -36.84
N ASN A 363 24.65 39.22 -36.11
CA ASN A 363 25.84 38.73 -35.41
C ASN A 363 25.49 37.85 -34.20
N GLU A 364 24.53 38.28 -33.39
CA GLU A 364 24.23 37.60 -32.12
C GLU A 364 23.16 36.51 -32.27
N LEU A 365 22.11 36.74 -33.07
CA LEU A 365 21.00 35.78 -33.22
C LEU A 365 21.26 34.74 -34.33
N GLY A 366 22.12 35.06 -35.30
CA GLY A 366 22.38 34.22 -36.47
C GLY A 366 21.30 34.29 -37.55
N ARG A 367 21.71 34.07 -38.81
CA ARG A 367 20.85 34.25 -40.01
C ARG A 367 19.60 33.37 -40.01
N ASP A 368 19.72 32.13 -39.53
CA ASP A 368 18.62 31.16 -39.55
C ASP A 368 17.51 31.49 -38.54
N LEU A 369 17.88 31.87 -37.31
CA LEU A 369 16.92 32.26 -36.28
C LEU A 369 16.27 33.62 -36.60
N LEU A 370 17.02 34.54 -37.20
CA LEU A 370 16.49 35.82 -37.63
C LEU A 370 15.46 35.65 -38.76
N LYS A 371 15.71 34.76 -39.73
CA LYS A 371 14.77 34.45 -40.82
C LYS A 371 13.44 33.89 -40.30
N GLU A 372 13.47 33.05 -39.27
CA GLU A 372 12.25 32.47 -38.68
C GLU A 372 11.48 33.45 -37.77
N SER A 373 12.19 34.41 -37.16
CA SER A 373 11.67 35.30 -36.12
C SER A 373 11.26 36.68 -36.63
N LEU A 374 11.69 37.07 -37.83
CA LEU A 374 11.45 38.40 -38.38
C LEU A 374 10.10 38.52 -39.09
N ARG A 375 9.33 39.57 -38.77
CA ARG A 375 8.13 39.96 -39.53
C ARG A 375 8.47 41.09 -40.48
N VAL A 376 8.63 40.78 -41.77
CA VAL A 376 8.99 41.74 -42.83
C VAL A 376 8.03 42.94 -42.89
N GLN A 377 6.74 42.72 -42.62
CA GLN A 377 5.74 43.78 -42.56
C GLN A 377 6.00 44.80 -41.43
N GLN A 378 6.46 44.34 -40.26
CA GLN A 378 6.77 45.24 -39.14
C GLN A 378 8.00 46.11 -39.44
N VAL A 379 9.02 45.53 -40.08
CA VAL A 379 10.22 46.30 -40.47
C VAL A 379 9.89 47.33 -41.54
N LYS A 380 8.99 47.00 -42.47
CA LYS A 380 8.48 47.94 -43.48
C LYS A 380 7.77 49.14 -42.86
N ASP A 381 6.97 48.89 -41.82
CA ASP A 381 6.14 49.92 -41.18
C ASP A 381 6.96 50.82 -40.24
N LEU A 382 8.04 50.30 -39.63
CA LEU A 382 8.93 51.06 -38.73
C LEU A 382 10.07 51.78 -39.47
N PHE A 383 10.83 51.06 -40.29
CA PHE A 383 12.08 51.56 -40.90
C PHE A 383 11.97 51.84 -42.41
N GLY A 384 10.80 51.60 -43.02
CA GLY A 384 10.53 51.88 -44.43
C GLY A 384 11.08 50.83 -45.43
N ILE A 385 10.89 51.10 -46.73
CA ILE A 385 11.15 50.14 -47.81
C ILE A 385 12.65 49.84 -47.98
N ARG A 386 13.55 50.78 -47.68
CA ARG A 386 15.01 50.58 -47.79
C ARG A 386 15.54 49.52 -46.81
N ALA A 387 15.02 49.48 -45.59
CA ALA A 387 15.37 48.46 -44.60
C ALA A 387 14.88 47.07 -45.02
N VAL A 388 13.73 46.99 -45.71
CA VAL A 388 13.19 45.75 -46.27
C VAL A 388 14.07 45.23 -47.42
N ASP A 389 14.59 46.12 -48.25
CA ASP A 389 15.50 45.75 -49.34
C ASP A 389 16.85 45.23 -48.79
N GLU A 390 17.39 45.83 -47.72
CA GLU A 390 18.59 45.34 -47.02
C GLU A 390 18.38 43.94 -46.40
N ILE A 391 17.23 43.69 -45.76
CA ILE A 391 16.85 42.35 -45.26
C ILE A 391 16.74 41.33 -46.40
N ARG A 392 16.10 41.71 -47.51
CA ARG A 392 15.91 40.82 -48.66
C ARG A 392 17.24 40.47 -49.33
N GLN A 393 18.18 41.42 -49.36
CA GLN A 393 19.51 41.23 -49.93
C GLN A 393 20.41 40.36 -49.05
N GLU A 394 20.32 40.45 -47.71
CA GLU A 394 21.20 39.69 -46.80
C GLU A 394 20.64 38.36 -46.28
N LEU A 395 19.32 38.18 -46.18
CA LEU A 395 18.69 36.97 -45.62
C LEU A 395 18.10 36.00 -46.67
N ASP A 396 18.26 36.33 -47.97
CA ASP A 396 17.74 35.54 -49.12
C ASP A 396 16.27 35.14 -48.91
N ILE A 397 15.44 36.14 -48.63
CA ILE A 397 14.00 36.00 -48.42
C ILE A 397 13.31 36.60 -49.64
N SER A 398 12.69 35.73 -50.46
CA SER A 398 11.94 36.15 -51.65
C SER A 398 10.67 36.93 -51.33
#